data_AF-A0A5D6UU22-F1
#
_entry.id   AF-A0A5D6UU22-F1
#
_cell.length_a   1.000
_cell.length_b   1.000
_cell.length_c   1.000
_cell.angle_alpha   90.00
_cell.angle_beta   90.00
_cell.angle_gamma   90.00
#
_symmetry.space_group_name_H-M   'P 1'
#
loop_
_entity.id
_entity.type
_entity.pdbx_description
1 polymer ?
#
loop_
_entity_poly.entity_id
_entity_poly.type
_entity_poly.pdbx_seq_one_letter_code
_entity_poly.pdbx_strand_id
1 'polypeptide(L)'
;MATHLRIHLGKERELYEQPPLVPAAEQARVFAVPDWADVHLARMLAPGNRVGFVLQLGYFQISQRFYVATRYHAADVAYVAQQLGLGPADFDPLRYADARYYAHQQLLCEQLGIARFEAAAADRLYQEAVRLSSQHLKPASVFDYLVLFLHEHRLELPTYNTLADLITRALLAFEKRLLHRLQQHLQPGEQRLLDRLLAADDPDAREAEADRRYPLTFLKRIRQGLRPGEIRERVTHFASLRRLFEQLQPLWQRLRLSDQAKPSPTTLSKCCGPRPRSSTAATSGATSTCSASWCTNTMNSATPWSIRCCKP
;
A
#
# COMPACT_ATOMS: atom_id res chain seq x y z
N MET A 1 6.26 -20.57 -13.15
CA MET A 1 4.89 -20.14 -12.81
C MET A 1 5.01 -19.25 -11.58
N ALA A 2 5.03 -17.93 -11.76
CA ALA A 2 5.16 -16.99 -10.64
C ALA A 2 3.81 -16.89 -9.93
N THR A 3 3.74 -17.29 -8.66
CA THR A 3 2.56 -17.10 -7.83
C THR A 3 2.37 -15.62 -7.59
N HIS A 4 1.33 -15.04 -8.18
CA HIS A 4 0.99 -13.62 -8.05
C HIS A 4 0.63 -13.31 -6.59
N LEU A 5 1.25 -12.27 -6.02
CA LEU A 5 0.95 -11.85 -4.66
C LEU A 5 -0.45 -11.23 -4.62
N ARG A 6 -1.35 -11.80 -3.81
CA ARG A 6 -2.65 -11.21 -3.53
C ARG A 6 -2.47 -10.07 -2.51
N ILE A 7 -2.26 -8.87 -3.03
CA ILE A 7 -2.00 -7.67 -2.23
C ILE A 7 -3.25 -7.23 -1.46
N HIS A 8 -4.39 -7.21 -2.13
CA HIS A 8 -5.70 -6.95 -1.55
C HIS A 8 -6.55 -8.23 -1.49
N LEU A 9 -7.46 -8.28 -0.53
CA LEU A 9 -8.40 -9.39 -0.35
C LEU A 9 -9.51 -9.33 -1.40
N GLY A 10 -10.20 -10.46 -1.63
CA GLY A 10 -11.11 -10.65 -2.78
C GLY A 10 -12.11 -9.52 -3.02
N LYS A 11 -12.71 -8.95 -1.96
CA LYS A 11 -13.69 -7.85 -2.06
C LYS A 11 -13.08 -6.54 -2.53
N GLU A 12 -11.91 -6.16 -2.02
CA GLU A 12 -11.23 -4.90 -2.38
C GLU A 12 -10.79 -4.93 -3.85
N ARG A 13 -10.30 -6.09 -4.31
CA ARG A 13 -9.97 -6.31 -5.72
C ARG A 13 -11.20 -6.18 -6.62
N GLU A 14 -12.33 -6.76 -6.20
CA GLU A 14 -13.57 -6.70 -6.99
C GLU A 14 -14.07 -5.26 -7.13
N LEU A 15 -14.06 -4.50 -6.02
CA LEU A 15 -14.42 -3.08 -6.03
C LEU A 15 -13.50 -2.25 -6.94
N TYR A 16 -12.20 -2.55 -6.97
CA TYR A 16 -11.25 -1.87 -7.86
C TYR A 16 -11.52 -2.16 -9.36
N GLU A 17 -11.98 -3.37 -9.66
CA GLU A 17 -12.19 -3.84 -11.03
C GLU A 17 -13.57 -3.50 -11.61
N GLN A 18 -14.52 -3.07 -10.78
CA GLN A 18 -15.86 -2.68 -11.19
C GLN A 18 -15.99 -1.17 -11.36
N PRO A 19 -16.84 -0.69 -12.30
CA PRO A 19 -17.19 0.72 -12.35
C PRO A 19 -17.79 1.19 -11.02
N PRO A 20 -17.49 2.43 -10.59
CA PRO A 20 -18.06 2.98 -9.36
C PRO A 20 -19.59 3.00 -9.46
N LEU A 21 -20.26 2.70 -8.35
CA LEU A 21 -21.71 2.87 -8.25
C LEU A 21 -22.02 4.36 -8.21
N VAL A 22 -22.78 4.85 -9.18
CA VAL A 22 -23.22 6.25 -9.26
C VAL A 22 -24.65 6.35 -8.71
N PRO A 23 -24.88 7.03 -7.57
CA PRO A 23 -26.23 7.25 -7.08
C PRO A 23 -27.07 8.06 -8.08
N ALA A 24 -28.37 7.81 -8.17
CA ALA A 24 -29.27 8.52 -9.10
C ALA A 24 -29.17 10.06 -8.99
N ALA A 25 -28.99 10.58 -7.77
CA ALA A 25 -28.80 12.01 -7.51
C ALA A 25 -27.53 12.60 -8.14
N GLU A 26 -26.51 11.77 -8.42
CA GLU A 26 -25.24 12.19 -9.00
C GLU A 26 -25.12 11.91 -10.50
N GLN A 27 -26.01 11.09 -11.07
CA GLN A 27 -25.94 10.69 -12.48
C GLN A 27 -25.92 11.89 -13.44
N ALA A 28 -26.70 12.94 -13.17
CA ALA A 28 -26.70 14.16 -13.97
C ALA A 28 -25.35 14.89 -13.97
N ARG A 29 -24.61 14.84 -12.86
CA ARG A 29 -23.29 15.46 -12.74
C ARG A 29 -22.22 14.60 -13.39
N VAL A 30 -22.26 13.29 -13.16
CA VAL A 30 -21.24 12.34 -13.61
C VAL A 30 -21.33 12.11 -15.12
N PHE A 31 -22.54 12.01 -15.67
CA PHE A 31 -22.78 11.78 -17.10
C PHE A 31 -23.11 13.09 -17.85
N ALA A 32 -22.73 14.23 -17.28
CA ALA A 32 -22.79 15.50 -17.99
C ALA A 32 -21.88 15.44 -19.22
N VAL A 33 -22.41 15.83 -20.38
CA VAL A 33 -21.65 15.89 -21.63
C VAL A 33 -21.06 17.29 -21.76
N PRO A 34 -19.73 17.44 -21.76
CA PRO A 34 -19.09 18.73 -22.00
C PRO A 34 -19.14 19.11 -23.48
N ASP A 35 -19.07 20.41 -23.78
CA ASP A 35 -19.19 20.94 -25.16
C ASP A 35 -18.24 20.28 -26.17
N TRP A 36 -17.01 19.96 -25.76
CA TRP A 36 -16.05 19.28 -26.63
C TRP A 36 -16.50 17.86 -27.00
N ALA A 37 -17.21 17.16 -26.11
CA ALA A 37 -17.71 15.82 -26.34
C ALA A 37 -18.92 15.80 -27.28
N ASP A 38 -19.75 16.85 -27.28
CA ASP A 38 -20.91 16.97 -28.17
C ASP A 38 -20.51 16.91 -29.64
N VAL A 39 -19.41 17.56 -30.00
CA VAL A 39 -18.86 17.54 -31.37
C VAL A 39 -18.52 16.11 -31.81
N HIS A 40 -18.01 15.29 -30.90
CA HIS A 40 -17.69 13.90 -31.20
C HIS A 40 -18.94 13.02 -31.24
N LEU A 41 -19.88 13.21 -30.31
CA LEU A 41 -21.15 12.47 -30.28
C LEU A 41 -21.96 12.68 -31.56
N ALA A 42 -22.01 13.92 -32.08
CA ALA A 42 -22.70 14.24 -33.32
C ALA A 42 -22.17 13.45 -34.54
N ARG A 43 -20.87 13.12 -34.54
CA ARG A 43 -20.21 12.35 -35.61
C ARG A 43 -20.40 10.85 -35.49
N MET A 44 -20.85 10.35 -34.34
CA MET A 44 -21.08 8.92 -34.13
C MET A 44 -22.41 8.50 -34.76
N LEU A 45 -22.33 7.61 -35.76
CA LEU A 45 -23.51 7.11 -36.49
C LEU A 45 -24.29 6.06 -35.70
N ALA A 46 -23.60 5.18 -34.95
CA ALA A 46 -24.24 4.12 -34.19
C ALA A 46 -24.71 4.63 -32.82
N PRO A 47 -26.00 4.47 -32.46
CA PRO A 47 -26.55 4.91 -31.18
C PRO A 47 -25.81 4.34 -29.95
N GLY A 48 -25.52 3.04 -29.95
CA GLY A 48 -24.79 2.39 -28.85
C GLY A 48 -23.39 2.96 -28.62
N ASN A 49 -22.73 3.52 -29.64
CA ASN A 49 -21.42 4.14 -29.46
C ASN A 49 -21.50 5.43 -28.66
N ARG A 50 -22.59 6.19 -28.82
CA ARG A 50 -22.83 7.43 -28.09
C ARG A 50 -23.04 7.12 -26.61
N VAL A 51 -23.88 6.14 -26.31
CA VAL A 51 -24.14 5.67 -24.93
C VAL A 51 -22.84 5.19 -24.28
N GLY A 52 -22.11 4.30 -24.96
CA GLY A 52 -20.86 3.78 -24.44
C GLY A 52 -19.79 4.85 -24.21
N PHE A 53 -19.70 5.86 -25.09
CA PHE A 53 -18.75 6.97 -24.97
C PHE A 53 -19.03 7.84 -23.73
N VAL A 54 -20.29 8.21 -23.50
CA VAL A 54 -20.67 9.00 -22.31
C VAL A 54 -20.44 8.20 -21.03
N LEU A 55 -20.74 6.89 -21.03
CA LEU A 55 -20.43 6.01 -19.90
C LEU A 55 -18.93 5.92 -19.62
N GLN A 56 -18.10 5.74 -20.66
CA GLN A 56 -16.64 5.77 -20.52
C GLN A 56 -16.17 7.09 -19.91
N LEU A 57 -16.66 8.22 -20.43
CA LEU A 57 -16.31 9.55 -19.94
C LEU A 57 -16.66 9.70 -18.45
N GLY A 58 -17.90 9.39 -18.07
CA GLY A 58 -18.38 9.57 -16.70
C GLY A 58 -17.62 8.69 -15.70
N TYR A 59 -17.44 7.40 -16.00
CA TYR A 59 -16.68 6.51 -15.12
C TYR A 59 -15.20 6.91 -15.04
N PHE A 60 -14.58 7.30 -16.16
CA PHE A 60 -13.19 7.69 -16.19
C PHE A 60 -12.92 8.99 -15.42
N GLN A 61 -13.86 9.94 -15.40
CA GLN A 61 -13.74 11.14 -14.58
C GLN A 61 -13.72 10.84 -13.07
N ILE A 62 -14.36 9.75 -12.63
CA ILE A 62 -14.39 9.36 -11.21
C ILE A 62 -13.12 8.61 -10.82
N SER A 63 -12.72 7.63 -11.61
CA SER A 63 -11.68 6.66 -11.20
C SER A 63 -10.38 6.74 -11.99
N GLN A 64 -10.30 7.57 -13.03
CA GLN A 64 -9.20 7.64 -14.01
C GLN A 64 -8.88 6.27 -14.64
N ARG A 65 -9.89 5.40 -14.70
CA ARG A 65 -9.79 4.01 -15.17
C ARG A 65 -10.86 3.71 -16.20
N PHE A 66 -10.50 2.96 -17.22
CA PHE A 66 -11.47 2.38 -18.15
C PHE A 66 -11.92 0.99 -17.72
N TYR A 67 -13.21 0.72 -17.89
CA TYR A 67 -13.84 -0.55 -17.56
C TYR A 67 -14.40 -1.21 -18.81
N VAL A 68 -14.38 -2.54 -18.83
CA VAL A 68 -15.00 -3.31 -19.92
C VAL A 68 -16.50 -3.02 -19.94
N ALA A 69 -17.04 -2.78 -21.14
CA ALA A 69 -18.43 -2.37 -21.33
C ALA A 69 -19.46 -3.32 -20.71
N THR A 70 -19.16 -4.62 -20.66
CA THR A 70 -20.01 -5.65 -20.02
C THR A 70 -20.17 -5.46 -18.50
N ARG A 71 -19.35 -4.61 -17.87
CA ARG A 71 -19.43 -4.29 -16.45
C ARG A 71 -20.21 -3.00 -16.17
N TYR A 72 -20.67 -2.28 -17.18
CA TYR A 72 -21.46 -1.05 -16.96
C TYR A 72 -22.78 -1.37 -16.28
N HIS A 73 -23.15 -0.52 -15.31
CA HIS A 73 -24.36 -0.72 -14.54
C HIS A 73 -25.60 -0.45 -15.40
N ALA A 74 -26.57 -1.36 -15.42
CA ALA A 74 -27.75 -1.23 -16.25
C ALA A 74 -28.56 0.05 -15.97
N ALA A 75 -28.56 0.52 -14.70
CA ALA A 75 -29.19 1.78 -14.32
C ALA A 75 -28.51 3.01 -14.97
N ASP A 76 -27.18 3.00 -15.04
CA ASP A 76 -26.42 4.08 -15.68
C ASP A 76 -26.58 4.03 -17.20
N VAL A 77 -26.60 2.83 -17.79
CA VAL A 77 -26.89 2.63 -19.22
C VAL A 77 -28.27 3.20 -19.58
N ALA A 78 -29.29 2.89 -18.78
CA ALA A 78 -30.65 3.39 -19.00
C ALA A 78 -30.73 4.91 -18.87
N TYR A 79 -30.07 5.48 -17.85
CA TYR A 79 -30.01 6.93 -17.64
C TYR A 79 -29.35 7.64 -18.83
N VAL A 80 -28.17 7.19 -19.26
CA VAL A 80 -27.43 7.79 -20.37
C VAL A 80 -28.16 7.61 -21.70
N ALA A 81 -28.77 6.44 -21.95
CA ALA A 81 -29.58 6.22 -23.14
C ALA A 81 -30.74 7.22 -23.20
N GLN A 82 -31.47 7.38 -22.10
CA GLN A 82 -32.57 8.34 -22.00
C GLN A 82 -32.10 9.79 -22.21
N GLN A 83 -30.98 10.18 -21.60
CA GLN A 83 -30.37 11.51 -21.76
C GLN A 83 -30.04 11.82 -23.22
N LEU A 84 -29.70 10.80 -24.01
CA LEU A 84 -29.38 10.93 -25.44
C LEU A 84 -30.60 10.73 -26.36
N GLY A 85 -31.81 10.56 -25.80
CA GLY A 85 -33.03 10.28 -26.57
C GLY A 85 -33.08 8.87 -27.19
N LEU A 86 -32.37 7.92 -26.60
CA LEU A 86 -32.25 6.52 -27.04
C LEU A 86 -32.91 5.56 -26.04
N GLY A 87 -33.18 4.33 -26.49
CA GLY A 87 -33.61 3.25 -25.61
C GLY A 87 -32.43 2.50 -24.99
N PRO A 88 -32.56 1.92 -23.78
CA PRO A 88 -31.50 1.12 -23.17
C PRO A 88 -31.08 -0.09 -24.02
N ALA A 89 -31.99 -0.61 -24.84
CA ALA A 89 -31.72 -1.73 -25.77
C ALA A 89 -30.83 -1.35 -26.97
N ASP A 90 -30.65 -0.05 -27.23
CA ASP A 90 -29.77 0.43 -28.31
C ASP A 90 -28.28 0.28 -27.97
N PHE A 91 -27.97 0.01 -26.69
CA PHE A 91 -26.63 -0.28 -26.22
C PHE A 91 -26.40 -1.79 -26.07
N ASP A 92 -25.54 -2.34 -26.92
CA ASP A 92 -25.02 -3.70 -26.77
C ASP A 92 -23.55 -3.63 -26.29
N PRO A 93 -23.27 -4.03 -25.04
CA PRO A 93 -21.92 -4.00 -24.47
C PRO A 93 -20.89 -4.81 -25.26
N LEU A 94 -21.30 -5.92 -25.88
CA LEU A 94 -20.40 -6.80 -26.63
C LEU A 94 -20.04 -6.17 -27.98
N ARG A 95 -20.99 -5.47 -28.61
CA ARG A 95 -20.76 -4.75 -29.87
C ARG A 95 -20.04 -3.43 -29.70
N TYR A 96 -20.00 -2.88 -28.49
CA TYR A 96 -19.25 -1.67 -28.17
C TYR A 96 -17.77 -1.96 -27.83
N ALA A 97 -17.41 -3.20 -27.49
CA ALA A 97 -16.07 -3.60 -27.06
C ALA A 97 -15.07 -3.84 -28.22
N ASP A 98 -15.23 -3.13 -29.33
CA ASP A 98 -14.46 -3.23 -30.57
C ASP A 98 -13.48 -2.05 -30.75
N ALA A 99 -12.84 -1.90 -31.92
CA ALA A 99 -11.75 -0.92 -32.13
C ALA A 99 -12.11 0.53 -31.74
N ARG A 100 -13.39 0.89 -31.81
CA ARG A 100 -13.90 2.22 -31.42
C ARG A 100 -13.80 2.47 -29.91
N TYR A 101 -13.95 1.43 -29.09
CA TYR A 101 -13.75 1.48 -27.65
C TYR A 101 -12.39 2.08 -27.30
N TYR A 102 -11.32 1.59 -27.94
CA TYR A 102 -9.95 2.05 -27.69
C TYR A 102 -9.66 3.43 -28.27
N ALA A 103 -10.24 3.75 -29.43
CA ALA A 103 -10.15 5.09 -30.02
C ALA A 103 -10.82 6.15 -29.11
N HIS A 104 -11.96 5.81 -28.51
CA HIS A 104 -12.61 6.68 -27.53
C HIS A 104 -11.74 6.88 -26.30
N GLN A 105 -11.15 5.83 -25.72
CA GLN A 105 -10.23 5.98 -24.59
C GLN A 105 -9.08 6.94 -24.89
N GLN A 106 -8.49 6.84 -26.09
CA GLN A 106 -7.42 7.74 -26.49
C GLN A 106 -7.90 9.19 -26.54
N LEU A 107 -9.05 9.43 -27.19
CA LEU A 107 -9.66 10.75 -27.25
C LEU A 107 -9.96 11.31 -25.85
N LEU A 108 -10.51 10.48 -24.96
CA LEU A 108 -10.82 10.88 -23.57
C LEU A 108 -9.57 11.28 -22.80
N CYS A 109 -8.49 10.50 -22.91
CA CYS A 109 -7.20 10.81 -22.31
C CYS A 109 -6.63 12.14 -22.84
N GLU A 110 -6.67 12.36 -24.16
CA GLU A 110 -6.20 13.59 -24.79
C GLU A 110 -6.99 14.82 -24.32
N GLN A 111 -8.33 14.74 -24.30
CA GLN A 111 -9.20 15.85 -23.91
C GLN A 111 -9.13 16.18 -22.41
N LEU A 112 -8.91 15.17 -21.55
CA LEU A 112 -8.82 15.35 -20.10
C LEU A 112 -7.38 15.63 -19.62
N GLY A 113 -6.39 15.61 -20.52
CA GLY A 113 -4.98 15.81 -20.16
C GLY A 113 -4.44 14.71 -19.24
N ILE A 114 -4.94 13.49 -19.39
CA ILE A 114 -4.51 12.31 -18.63
C ILE A 114 -3.71 11.42 -19.58
N ALA A 115 -2.47 11.12 -19.23
CA ALA A 115 -1.60 10.28 -20.07
C ALA A 115 -1.93 8.79 -19.90
N ARG A 116 -1.86 8.02 -20.98
CA ARG A 116 -2.14 6.58 -20.97
C ARG A 116 -1.08 5.80 -20.19
N PHE A 117 -1.46 4.65 -19.64
CA PHE A 117 -0.54 3.77 -18.95
C PHE A 117 0.28 2.93 -19.93
N GLU A 118 1.35 3.52 -20.45
CA GLU A 118 2.28 2.90 -21.40
C GLU A 118 3.57 2.40 -20.75
N ALA A 119 4.45 1.77 -21.54
CA ALA A 119 5.70 1.17 -21.06
C ALA A 119 6.57 2.15 -20.26
N ALA A 120 6.72 3.39 -20.72
CA ALA A 120 7.50 4.41 -20.00
C ALA A 120 6.89 4.78 -18.64
N ALA A 121 5.56 4.83 -18.54
CA ALA A 121 4.86 5.06 -17.27
C ALA A 121 4.99 3.83 -16.35
N ALA A 122 4.89 2.63 -16.91
CA ALA A 122 5.09 1.37 -16.18
C ALA A 122 6.51 1.25 -15.60
N ASP A 123 7.54 1.67 -16.35
CA ASP A 123 8.93 1.67 -15.87
C ASP A 123 9.13 2.67 -14.72
N ARG A 124 8.56 3.88 -14.82
CA ARG A 124 8.58 4.86 -13.73
C ARG A 124 7.87 4.32 -12.48
N LEU A 125 6.69 3.73 -12.66
CA LEU A 125 5.93 3.15 -11.57
C LEU A 125 6.67 1.96 -10.93
N TYR A 126 7.38 1.16 -11.73
CA TYR A 126 8.22 0.07 -11.24
C TYR A 126 9.39 0.56 -10.40
N GLN A 127 10.08 1.62 -10.83
CA GLN A 127 11.16 2.24 -10.04
C GLN A 127 10.64 2.73 -8.68
N GLU A 128 9.46 3.34 -8.67
CA GLU A 128 8.82 3.79 -7.44
C GLU A 128 8.41 2.62 -6.54
N ALA A 129 7.86 1.54 -7.11
CA ALA A 129 7.55 0.32 -6.38
C ALA A 129 8.80 -0.31 -5.75
N VAL A 130 9.94 -0.31 -6.44
CA VAL A 130 11.23 -0.79 -5.89
C VAL A 130 11.70 0.11 -4.74
N ARG A 131 11.56 1.43 -4.88
CA ARG A 131 11.89 2.40 -3.82
C ARG A 131 11.05 2.15 -2.57
N LEU A 132 9.74 2.00 -2.72
CA LEU A 132 8.80 1.71 -1.62
C LEU A 132 9.06 0.33 -1.00
N SER A 133 9.34 -0.68 -1.81
CA SER A 133 9.68 -2.04 -1.34
C SER A 133 10.95 -2.03 -0.47
N SER A 134 11.94 -1.19 -0.81
CA SER A 134 13.17 -1.05 -0.02
C SER A 134 12.96 -0.46 1.38
N GLN A 135 11.79 0.13 1.63
CA GLN A 135 11.39 0.68 2.92
C GLN A 135 10.63 -0.36 3.78
N HIS A 136 10.55 -1.61 3.34
CA HIS A 136 9.83 -2.70 4.02
C HIS A 136 8.33 -2.40 4.25
N LEU A 137 7.73 -1.61 3.37
CA LEU A 137 6.29 -1.35 3.41
C LEU A 137 5.49 -2.62 3.11
N LYS A 138 4.32 -2.74 3.75
CA LYS A 138 3.38 -3.82 3.44
C LYS A 138 2.92 -3.68 1.99
N PRO A 139 2.75 -4.79 1.24
CA PRO A 139 2.35 -4.73 -0.16
C PRO A 139 1.06 -3.93 -0.41
N ALA A 140 0.08 -4.01 0.50
CA ALA A 140 -1.16 -3.23 0.41
C ALA A 140 -0.90 -1.71 0.47
N SER A 141 -0.01 -1.28 1.37
CA SER A 141 0.40 0.12 1.44
C SER A 141 1.14 0.55 0.17
N VAL A 142 1.99 -0.31 -0.40
CA VAL A 142 2.66 -0.02 -1.68
C VAL A 142 1.62 0.21 -2.78
N PHE A 143 0.58 -0.63 -2.85
CA PHE A 143 -0.50 -0.45 -3.82
C PHE A 143 -1.19 0.90 -3.66
N ASP A 144 -1.63 1.25 -2.45
CA ASP A 144 -2.29 2.54 -2.17
C ASP A 144 -1.42 3.74 -2.59
N TYR A 145 -0.11 3.68 -2.28
CA TYR A 145 0.84 4.72 -2.70
C TYR A 145 0.99 4.81 -4.22
N LEU A 146 1.03 3.68 -4.93
CA LEU A 146 1.14 3.68 -6.39
C LEU A 146 -0.11 4.21 -7.06
N VAL A 147 -1.30 3.94 -6.50
CA VAL A 147 -2.57 4.52 -6.97
C VAL A 147 -2.55 6.05 -6.80
N LEU A 148 -2.12 6.53 -5.63
CA LEU A 148 -1.98 7.97 -5.38
C LEU A 148 -0.99 8.62 -6.35
N PHE A 149 0.17 7.99 -6.56
CA PHE A 149 1.20 8.45 -7.50
C PHE A 149 0.65 8.61 -8.91
N LEU A 150 -0.12 7.64 -9.41
CA LEU A 150 -0.73 7.72 -10.74
C LEU A 150 -1.69 8.90 -10.86
N HIS A 151 -2.51 9.13 -9.82
CA HIS A 151 -3.44 10.25 -9.79
C HIS A 151 -2.73 11.61 -9.75
N GLU A 152 -1.66 11.74 -8.97
CA GLU A 152 -0.85 12.97 -8.89
C GLU A 152 -0.16 13.30 -10.22
N HIS A 153 0.29 12.27 -10.93
CA HIS A 153 0.95 12.41 -12.23
C HIS A 153 0.01 12.43 -13.43
N ARG A 154 -1.32 12.45 -13.21
CA ARG A 154 -2.36 12.42 -14.25
C ARG A 154 -2.14 11.26 -15.24
N LEU A 155 -2.00 10.06 -14.71
CA LEU A 155 -1.85 8.83 -15.48
C LEU A 155 -3.10 7.96 -15.38
N GLU A 156 -3.44 7.29 -16.47
CA GLU A 156 -4.48 6.27 -16.51
C GLU A 156 -4.19 5.18 -15.46
N LEU A 157 -5.23 4.79 -14.73
CA LEU A 157 -5.13 3.80 -13.67
C LEU A 157 -5.28 2.37 -14.25
N PRO A 158 -4.21 1.55 -14.21
CA PRO A 158 -4.21 0.24 -14.85
C PRO A 158 -4.96 -0.80 -14.01
N THR A 159 -5.07 -2.03 -14.53
CA THR A 159 -5.78 -3.11 -13.85
C THR A 159 -5.11 -3.51 -12.53
N TYR A 160 -5.90 -4.10 -11.63
CA TYR A 160 -5.38 -4.61 -10.37
C TYR A 160 -4.25 -5.62 -10.63
N ASN A 161 -4.44 -6.51 -11.62
CA ASN A 161 -3.46 -7.51 -11.96
C ASN A 161 -2.14 -6.88 -12.39
N THR A 162 -2.22 -5.86 -13.25
CA THR A 162 -1.05 -5.10 -13.73
C THR A 162 -0.26 -4.49 -12.58
N LEU A 163 -0.94 -3.82 -11.64
CA LEU A 163 -0.29 -3.23 -10.46
C LEU A 163 0.30 -4.30 -9.54
N ALA A 164 -0.46 -5.35 -9.26
CA ALA A 164 -0.01 -6.40 -8.36
C ALA A 164 1.14 -7.23 -8.96
N ASP A 165 1.18 -7.42 -10.28
CA ASP A 165 2.31 -8.05 -10.99
C ASP A 165 3.56 -7.18 -10.86
N LEU A 166 3.40 -5.87 -11.08
CA LEU A 166 4.48 -4.89 -10.96
C LEU A 166 5.04 -4.83 -9.53
N ILE A 167 4.18 -4.80 -8.52
CA ILE A 167 4.58 -4.82 -7.11
C ILE A 167 5.26 -6.15 -6.76
N THR A 168 4.72 -7.28 -7.22
CA THR A 168 5.34 -8.60 -7.00
C THR A 168 6.75 -8.64 -7.59
N ARG A 169 6.93 -8.15 -8.82
CA ARG A 169 8.25 -8.04 -9.46
C ARG A 169 9.20 -7.14 -8.67
N ALA A 170 8.71 -6.03 -8.12
CA ALA A 170 9.50 -5.11 -7.33
C ALA A 170 9.97 -5.75 -6.00
N LEU A 171 9.07 -6.46 -5.31
CA LEU A 171 9.37 -7.19 -4.08
C LEU A 171 10.38 -8.32 -4.32
N LEU A 172 10.20 -9.12 -5.38
CA LEU A 172 11.15 -10.17 -5.75
C LEU A 172 12.53 -9.59 -6.13
N ALA A 173 12.56 -8.46 -6.83
CA ALA A 173 13.82 -7.77 -7.15
C ALA A 173 14.52 -7.26 -5.89
N PHE A 174 13.76 -6.74 -4.93
CA PHE A 174 14.28 -6.34 -3.62
C PHE A 174 14.83 -7.54 -2.84
N GLU A 175 14.09 -8.65 -2.75
CA GLU A 175 14.52 -9.87 -2.08
C GLU A 175 15.82 -10.42 -2.69
N LYS A 176 15.89 -10.53 -4.02
CA LYS A 176 17.11 -10.97 -4.71
C LYS A 176 18.30 -10.05 -4.41
N ARG A 177 18.09 -8.74 -4.40
CA ARG A 177 19.14 -7.76 -4.08
C ARG A 177 19.61 -7.91 -2.63
N LEU A 178 18.69 -8.17 -1.71
CA LEU A 178 18.99 -8.39 -0.30
C LEU A 178 19.78 -9.70 -0.09
N LEU A 179 19.34 -10.80 -0.70
CA LEU A 179 20.04 -12.09 -0.65
C LEU A 179 21.45 -12.00 -1.25
N HIS A 180 21.59 -11.31 -2.39
CA HIS A 180 22.90 -11.10 -3.00
C HIS A 180 23.83 -10.29 -2.09
N ARG A 181 23.32 -9.22 -1.47
CA ARG A 181 24.09 -8.42 -0.50
C ARG A 181 24.48 -9.25 0.73
N LEU A 182 23.57 -10.10 1.23
CA LEU A 182 23.87 -11.03 2.32
C LEU A 182 25.00 -11.97 1.92
N GLN A 183 24.93 -12.62 0.76
CA GLN A 183 25.98 -13.52 0.26
C GLN A 183 27.34 -12.82 0.11
N GLN A 184 27.37 -11.56 -0.30
CA GLN A 184 28.62 -10.79 -0.48
C GLN A 184 29.28 -10.37 0.83
N HIS A 185 28.50 -10.08 1.87
CA HIS A 185 29.02 -9.49 3.10
C HIS A 185 29.08 -10.45 4.29
N LEU A 186 28.36 -11.57 4.24
CA LEU A 186 28.32 -12.54 5.33
C LEU A 186 29.62 -13.35 5.39
N GLN A 187 30.38 -13.15 6.47
CA GLN A 187 31.59 -13.93 6.70
C GLN A 187 31.26 -15.33 7.24
N PRO A 188 32.11 -16.35 7.01
CA PRO A 188 31.85 -17.72 7.48
C PRO A 188 31.64 -17.81 9.01
N GLY A 189 32.31 -16.97 9.79
CA GLY A 189 32.13 -16.90 11.24
C GLY A 189 30.76 -16.34 11.66
N GLU A 190 30.25 -15.36 10.92
CA GLU A 190 28.95 -14.73 11.15
C GLU A 190 27.81 -15.65 10.72
N GLN A 191 28.00 -16.36 9.60
CA GLN A 191 27.09 -17.40 9.14
C GLN A 191 26.94 -18.50 10.20
N ARG A 192 28.05 -19.04 10.71
CA ARG A 192 28.03 -20.04 11.80
C ARG A 192 27.39 -19.52 13.10
N LEU A 193 27.41 -18.22 13.33
CA LEU A 193 26.75 -17.60 14.49
C LEU A 193 25.23 -17.54 14.27
N LEU A 194 24.79 -17.10 13.09
CA LEU A 194 23.37 -17.08 12.70
C LEU A 194 22.78 -18.50 12.64
N ASP A 195 23.52 -19.45 12.06
CA ASP A 195 23.11 -20.86 11.99
C ASP A 195 22.96 -21.45 13.40
N ARG A 196 23.85 -21.12 14.33
CA ARG A 196 23.73 -21.51 15.74
C ARG A 196 22.49 -20.97 16.44
N LEU A 197 21.99 -19.79 16.05
CA LEU A 197 20.74 -19.26 16.60
C LEU A 197 19.50 -20.00 16.10
N LEU A 198 19.61 -20.64 14.93
CA LEU A 198 18.55 -21.37 14.24
C LEU A 198 18.64 -22.89 14.40
N ALA A 199 19.79 -23.41 14.82
CA ALA A 199 19.97 -24.81 15.16
C ALA A 199 19.19 -25.16 16.44
N ALA A 200 18.47 -26.29 16.43
CA ALA A 200 17.97 -26.88 17.66
C ALA A 200 19.19 -27.38 18.46
N ASP A 201 19.21 -27.11 19.76
CA ASP A 201 20.20 -27.71 20.65
C ASP A 201 19.98 -29.24 20.61
N ASP A 202 20.95 -29.94 20.02
CA ASP A 202 21.20 -31.38 20.05
C ASP A 202 20.18 -32.35 19.35
N PRO A 203 20.58 -33.11 18.31
CA PRO A 203 19.77 -34.20 17.75
C PRO A 203 19.68 -35.43 18.68
N ASP A 204 20.55 -35.55 19.69
CA ASP A 204 20.58 -36.69 20.62
C ASP A 204 19.80 -36.43 21.94
N ALA A 205 19.23 -35.24 22.12
CA ALA A 205 18.33 -34.95 23.22
C ALA A 205 16.98 -35.67 23.00
N ARG A 206 16.84 -36.84 23.62
CA ARG A 206 15.60 -37.65 23.71
C ARG A 206 14.49 -36.98 24.53
N GLU A 207 14.28 -35.67 24.38
CA GLU A 207 13.19 -34.95 24.99
C GLU A 207 12.15 -34.59 23.91
N ALA A 208 10.89 -34.83 24.24
CA ALA A 208 9.74 -34.73 23.35
C ALA A 208 9.77 -33.47 22.46
N GLU A 209 9.26 -33.56 21.22
CA GLU A 209 9.23 -32.51 20.19
C GLU A 209 8.77 -31.11 20.66
N ALA A 210 8.13 -31.01 21.83
CA ALA A 210 7.69 -29.77 22.47
C ALA A 210 8.79 -28.93 23.15
N ASP A 211 9.98 -29.47 23.44
CA ASP A 211 11.04 -28.74 24.17
C ASP A 211 12.34 -28.48 23.37
N ARG A 212 12.29 -28.60 22.05
CA ARG A 212 13.35 -28.08 21.15
C ARG A 212 13.43 -26.55 21.26
N ARG A 213 14.18 -26.06 22.25
CA ARG A 213 14.36 -24.62 22.49
C ARG A 213 15.41 -24.08 21.55
N TYR A 214 14.99 -23.56 20.38
CA TYR A 214 15.91 -22.76 19.58
C TYR A 214 16.43 -21.59 20.44
N PRO A 215 17.75 -21.30 20.42
CA PRO A 215 18.33 -20.17 21.14
C PRO A 215 17.61 -18.86 20.84
N LEU A 216 17.14 -18.68 19.60
CA LEU A 216 16.34 -17.52 19.19
C LEU A 216 15.01 -17.40 19.96
N THR A 217 14.32 -18.52 20.25
CA THR A 217 13.06 -18.52 21.00
C THR A 217 13.28 -18.19 22.47
N PHE A 218 14.41 -18.65 23.02
CA PHE A 218 14.84 -18.28 24.37
C PHE A 218 15.14 -16.78 24.46
N LEU A 219 15.88 -16.22 23.48
CA LEU A 219 16.22 -14.79 23.41
C LEU A 219 15.00 -13.87 23.21
N LYS A 220 13.91 -14.36 22.61
CA LYS A 220 12.68 -13.58 22.43
C LYS A 220 11.84 -13.45 23.71
N ARG A 221 11.98 -14.37 24.67
CA ARG A 221 11.19 -14.39 25.92
C ARG A 221 11.81 -13.47 26.97
N ILE A 222 11.31 -12.24 27.07
CA ILE A 222 11.70 -11.31 28.15
C ILE A 222 10.85 -11.62 29.39
N ARG A 223 11.46 -12.23 30.42
CA ARG A 223 10.84 -12.37 31.75
C ARG A 223 10.84 -11.01 32.45
N GLN A 224 9.73 -10.61 33.07
CA GLN A 224 9.57 -9.27 33.69
C GLN A 224 9.40 -9.30 35.21
N GLY A 225 9.45 -10.48 35.85
CA GLY A 225 9.26 -10.60 37.29
C GLY A 225 10.41 -9.99 38.12
N LEU A 226 10.10 -9.73 39.39
CA LEU A 226 10.96 -9.05 40.36
C LEU A 226 11.58 -10.02 41.38
N ARG A 227 11.40 -11.33 41.22
CA ARG A 227 12.01 -12.32 42.11
C ARG A 227 13.53 -12.33 41.91
N PRO A 228 14.35 -12.49 42.97
CA PRO A 228 15.81 -12.46 42.85
C PRO A 228 16.39 -13.44 41.82
N GLY A 229 15.81 -14.64 41.68
CA GLY A 229 16.21 -15.62 40.67
C GLY A 229 15.91 -15.17 39.24
N GLU A 230 14.72 -14.61 39.01
CA GLU A 230 14.30 -14.09 37.69
C GLU A 230 15.11 -12.85 37.29
N ILE A 231 15.50 -12.01 38.25
CA ILE A 231 16.39 -10.87 38.01
C ILE A 231 17.78 -11.36 37.56
N ARG A 232 18.36 -12.36 38.21
CA ARG A 232 19.65 -12.95 37.81
C ARG A 232 19.58 -13.54 36.40
N GLU A 233 18.55 -14.33 36.11
CA GLU A 233 18.33 -14.88 34.77
C GLU A 233 18.20 -13.78 33.71
N ARG A 234 17.45 -12.71 33.99
CA ARG A 234 17.33 -11.56 33.07
C ARG A 234 18.66 -10.90 32.80
N VAL A 235 19.49 -10.69 33.82
CA VAL A 235 20.82 -10.10 33.64
C VAL A 235 21.69 -10.98 32.74
N THR A 236 21.68 -12.30 32.95
CA THR A 236 22.41 -13.24 32.08
C THR A 236 21.86 -13.24 30.65
N HIS A 237 20.54 -13.17 30.49
CA HIS A 237 19.86 -13.12 29.20
C HIS A 237 20.20 -11.86 28.40
N PHE A 238 20.17 -10.69 29.05
CA PHE A 238 20.59 -9.42 28.44
C PHE A 238 22.09 -9.39 28.12
N ALA A 239 22.95 -9.97 28.96
CA ALA A 239 24.38 -10.07 28.68
C ALA A 239 24.65 -10.91 27.42
N SER A 240 23.97 -12.05 27.28
CA SER A 240 24.05 -12.89 26.08
C SER A 240 23.53 -12.18 24.83
N LEU A 241 22.39 -11.47 24.94
CA LEU A 241 21.82 -10.70 23.83
C LEU A 241 22.74 -9.56 23.41
N ARG A 242 23.33 -8.84 24.37
CA ARG A 242 24.30 -7.77 24.11
C ARG A 242 25.53 -8.30 23.37
N ARG A 243 26.09 -9.43 23.81
CA ARG A 243 27.24 -10.07 23.14
C ARG A 243 26.93 -10.43 21.69
N LEU A 244 25.77 -11.03 21.43
CA LEU A 244 25.33 -11.37 20.07
C LEU A 244 25.13 -10.11 19.22
N PHE A 245 24.55 -9.06 19.80
CA PHE A 245 24.37 -7.78 19.12
C PHE A 245 25.70 -7.15 18.73
N GLU A 246 26.67 -7.07 19.65
CA GLU A 246 28.01 -6.51 19.39
C GLU A 246 28.75 -7.32 18.30
N GLN A 247 28.59 -8.65 18.29
CA GLN A 247 29.20 -9.51 17.26
C GLN A 247 28.57 -9.34 15.88
N LEU A 248 27.25 -9.10 15.80
CA LEU A 248 26.54 -8.92 14.53
C LEU A 248 26.47 -7.44 14.08
N GLN A 249 26.74 -6.47 14.96
CA GLN A 249 26.69 -5.03 14.66
C GLN A 249 27.47 -4.64 13.39
N PRO A 250 28.70 -5.12 13.15
CA PRO A 250 29.44 -4.82 11.92
C PRO A 250 28.75 -5.35 10.66
N LEU A 251 28.06 -6.49 10.76
CA LEU A 251 27.27 -7.05 9.66
C LEU A 251 26.06 -6.15 9.35
N TRP A 252 25.31 -5.69 10.36
CA TRP A 252 24.17 -4.80 10.17
C TRP A 252 24.57 -3.47 9.50
N GLN A 253 25.72 -2.90 9.87
CA GLN A 253 26.24 -1.67 9.27
C GLN A 253 26.65 -1.89 7.80
N ARG A 254 27.26 -3.03 7.48
CA ARG A 254 27.64 -3.40 6.10
C ARG A 254 26.41 -3.68 5.22
N LEU A 255 25.39 -4.34 5.77
CA LEU A 255 24.16 -4.68 5.04
C LEU A 255 23.27 -3.47 4.71
N ARG A 256 23.49 -2.31 5.36
CA ARG A 256 22.70 -1.06 5.16
C ARG A 256 21.19 -1.33 5.05
N LEU A 257 20.66 -2.14 5.98
CA LEU A 257 19.23 -2.37 6.07
C LEU A 257 18.55 -1.06 6.50
N SER A 258 17.41 -0.74 5.89
CA SER A 258 16.61 0.46 6.17
C SER A 258 16.37 0.61 7.68
N ASP A 259 16.28 1.84 8.19
CA ASP A 259 16.07 2.13 9.62
C ASP A 259 14.78 1.48 10.18
N GLN A 260 13.79 1.20 9.33
CA GLN A 260 12.57 0.47 9.71
C GLN A 260 12.83 -1.03 10.01
N ALA A 261 13.97 -1.57 9.58
CA ALA A 261 14.45 -2.91 9.94
C ALA A 261 15.43 -2.89 11.12
N LYS A 262 15.87 -1.70 11.58
CA LYS A 262 16.72 -1.59 12.77
C LYS A 262 15.82 -1.62 14.01
N PRO A 263 16.05 -2.52 14.98
CA PRO A 263 15.46 -2.33 16.30
C PRO A 263 16.06 -1.04 16.88
N SER A 264 15.26 0.02 16.97
CA SER A 264 15.72 1.26 17.59
C SER A 264 16.12 0.97 19.04
N PRO A 265 17.29 1.44 19.52
CA PRO A 265 17.71 1.26 20.92
C PRO A 265 16.78 1.99 21.92
N THR A 266 15.86 2.83 21.43
CA THR A 266 14.94 3.64 22.23
C THR A 266 13.98 2.82 23.09
N THR A 267 13.76 1.53 22.78
CA THR A 267 12.88 0.66 23.58
C THR A 267 13.52 0.20 24.90
N LEU A 268 14.82 0.38 25.10
CA LEU A 268 15.51 -0.01 26.35
C LEU A 268 15.68 1.14 27.36
N SER A 269 15.44 2.40 26.95
CA SER A 269 15.54 3.57 27.83
C SER A 269 14.31 3.79 28.72
N LYS A 270 13.18 3.12 28.47
CA LYS A 270 11.94 3.32 29.25
C LYS A 270 11.81 2.43 30.50
N CYS A 271 12.80 1.60 30.81
CA CYS A 271 12.77 0.70 31.97
C CYS A 271 13.58 1.18 33.19
N CYS A 272 14.22 2.35 33.14
CA CYS A 272 14.75 3.00 34.33
C CYS A 272 13.66 3.87 34.95
N GLY A 273 13.00 3.34 36.00
CA GLY A 273 12.11 4.13 36.84
C GLY A 273 12.80 5.36 37.45
N PRO A 274 12.04 6.38 37.88
CA PRO A 274 12.61 7.61 38.39
C PRO A 274 13.49 7.32 39.62
N ARG A 275 14.73 7.83 39.60
CA ARG A 275 15.58 7.93 40.82
C ARG A 275 14.80 8.72 41.88
N PRO A 276 14.89 8.33 43.17
CA PRO A 276 14.34 9.15 44.24
C PRO A 276 15.10 10.48 44.26
N ARG A 277 14.37 11.59 44.09
CA ARG A 277 14.88 12.93 44.35
C ARG A 277 14.93 13.12 45.85
N SER A 278 16.13 13.28 46.41
CA SER A 278 16.32 13.93 47.69
C SER A 278 15.88 15.38 47.59
N SER A 279 15.17 15.82 48.62
CA SER A 279 14.67 17.17 48.85
C SER A 279 15.80 18.21 48.92
N THR A 280 15.59 19.39 48.36
CA THR A 280 15.81 20.68 49.04
C THR A 280 15.13 21.81 48.27
N ALA A 281 14.64 22.77 49.05
CA ALA A 281 13.71 23.82 48.69
C ALA A 281 14.32 24.94 47.83
N ALA A 282 13.49 25.58 47.00
CA ALA A 282 13.51 27.03 46.82
C ALA A 282 12.26 27.53 46.08
N THR A 283 11.69 28.56 46.69
CA THR A 283 10.53 29.42 46.45
C THR A 283 10.45 30.09 45.08
N SER A 284 9.23 30.57 44.76
CA SER A 284 8.80 31.50 43.69
C SER A 284 8.50 30.84 42.33
N GLY A 285 7.35 31.01 41.68
CA GLY A 285 6.30 32.02 41.81
C GLY A 285 6.15 32.75 40.48
N ALA A 286 5.43 32.19 39.52
CA ALA A 286 4.89 32.94 38.37
C ALA A 286 3.84 32.12 37.62
N THR A 287 2.70 32.78 37.44
CA THR A 287 1.45 32.40 36.82
C THR A 287 1.54 32.05 35.33
N SER A 288 0.69 31.11 34.96
CA SER A 288 0.23 30.76 33.62
C SER A 288 -0.29 31.95 32.80
N THR A 289 -0.05 31.94 31.49
CA THR A 289 -1.14 32.11 30.50
C THR A 289 -0.71 31.60 29.13
N CYS A 290 -1.52 30.68 28.61
CA CYS A 290 -1.47 30.14 27.26
C CYS A 290 -2.31 31.08 26.37
N SER A 291 -1.74 31.60 25.28
CA SER A 291 -2.46 32.41 24.30
C SER A 291 -2.76 31.57 23.07
N ALA A 292 -4.06 31.42 22.78
CA ALA A 292 -4.60 30.85 21.56
C ALA A 292 -4.60 31.88 20.42
N SER A 293 -4.12 31.45 19.26
CA SER A 293 -4.51 31.86 17.89
C SER A 293 -3.52 31.09 17.00
N TRP A 294 -3.88 30.40 15.93
CA TRP A 294 -4.62 30.85 14.76
C TRP A 294 -5.37 29.64 14.15
N CYS A 295 -6.69 29.76 14.02
CA CYS A 295 -7.42 29.12 12.95
C CYS A 295 -7.33 30.03 11.73
N THR A 296 -7.00 29.50 10.56
CA THR A 296 -7.98 29.34 9.47
C THR A 296 -7.28 28.89 8.18
N ASN A 297 -8.04 28.10 7.43
CA ASN A 297 -7.96 27.92 5.98
C ASN A 297 -7.06 26.79 5.45
N THR A 298 -7.66 25.60 5.31
CA THR A 298 -7.31 24.70 4.20
C THR A 298 -8.54 23.93 3.77
N MET A 299 -8.87 24.07 2.49
CA MET A 299 -10.02 23.52 1.80
C MET A 299 -9.98 21.99 1.76
N ASN A 300 -11.18 21.41 1.92
CA ASN A 300 -11.50 20.01 1.73
C ASN A 300 -11.05 19.48 0.35
N SER A 301 -10.09 18.56 0.34
CA SER A 301 -9.94 17.55 -0.70
C SER A 301 -10.16 16.18 -0.07
N ALA A 302 -11.43 15.80 0.09
CA ALA A 302 -11.81 14.47 0.52
C ALA A 302 -11.73 13.52 -0.68
N THR A 303 -10.67 12.71 -0.71
CA THR A 303 -10.55 11.54 -1.59
C THR A 303 -11.65 10.52 -1.28
N PRO A 304 -12.27 9.84 -2.28
CA PRO A 304 -13.40 8.94 -2.04
C PRO A 304 -13.05 7.62 -1.29
N TRP A 305 -11.77 7.34 -1.04
CA TRP A 305 -11.31 6.05 -0.52
C TRP A 305 -11.20 6.00 1.02
N SER A 306 -11.77 6.98 1.74
CA SER A 306 -11.87 6.96 3.21
C SER A 306 -13.31 6.93 3.70
N ILE A 307 -14.13 6.01 3.21
CA ILE A 307 -15.37 5.62 3.90
C ILE A 307 -15.05 4.39 4.74
N ARG A 308 -14.42 4.65 5.89
CA ARG A 308 -14.18 3.66 6.93
C ARG A 308 -15.50 3.37 7.62
N CYS A 309 -15.82 2.08 7.73
CA CYS A 309 -17.00 1.53 8.37
C CYS A 309 -17.35 2.24 9.69
N CYS A 310 -18.47 2.95 9.71
CA CYS A 310 -19.25 3.22 10.92
C CYS A 310 -20.70 2.91 10.58
N LYS A 311 -21.18 1.76 11.07
CA LYS A 311 -22.60 1.53 11.33
C LYS A 311 -22.76 1.39 12.84
N PRO A 312 -23.89 1.86 13.38
CA PRO A 312 -24.13 1.96 14.83
C PRO A 312 -24.14 0.60 15.53
#